data_AF-A0A925ZLH4-F1
#
_entry.id   AF-A0A925ZLH4-F1
#
_cell.length_a   1.000
_cell.length_b   1.000
_cell.length_c   1.000
_cell.angle_alpha   90.00
_cell.angle_beta   90.00
_cell.angle_gamma   90.00
#
_symmetry.space_group_name_H-M   'P 1'
#
loop_
_entity.id
_entity.type
_entity.pdbx_description
1 polymer ?
#
loop_
_entity_poly.entity_id
_entity_poly.type
_entity_poly.pdbx_seq_one_letter_code
_entity_poly.pdbx_strand_id
1 'polypeptide(L)'
;MPRFTNVDGSRNPHGLGTVLKWKLGLHDGRKIDASALAEVPRVANDGTALRGALHPSLTWIGHASYLVQLGGRSLLIDPVFSARLAVIPRNGPPGLAIADLPRIDVVLVTHNHRDHMDAPSLRGLGPAPVYVVPQGLGPWFVRAGLPRVVELAWWEQREIEGFDITFVPSQHWSRRGLFDENETLWGGYVIARDGVRVYHSGDTAWFDGFAEIGRRVGPIEAAMLPIGAYEPRWFMRSQHMDPVEAIDAFEALGAQRFVAMHWGTFKLTDEDLLEPPMLLREHWERRGLADARREIPAIGETIRLDRDRPRG
;
A
#
# COMPACT_ATOMS: atom_id res chain seq x y z
N MET A 1 -15.32 23.29 -3.41
CA MET A 1 -15.30 22.17 -4.38
C MET A 1 -14.01 21.42 -4.13
N PRO A 2 -14.01 20.07 -4.19
CA PRO A 2 -12.79 19.30 -3.97
C PRO A 2 -11.71 19.70 -4.97
N ARG A 3 -10.48 19.81 -4.47
CA ARG A 3 -9.32 20.26 -5.26
C ARG A 3 -8.87 19.24 -6.31
N PHE A 4 -8.99 17.95 -6.01
CA PHE A 4 -8.54 16.85 -6.87
C PHE A 4 -9.67 15.88 -7.26
N THR A 5 -9.49 15.19 -8.39
CA THR A 5 -10.38 14.14 -8.92
C THR A 5 -9.54 13.00 -9.45
N ASN A 6 -10.17 11.84 -9.69
CA ASN A 6 -9.54 10.74 -10.42
C ASN A 6 -9.23 11.17 -11.88
N VAL A 7 -8.42 10.36 -12.58
CA VAL A 7 -8.03 10.60 -13.97
C VAL A 7 -9.24 10.67 -14.90
N ASP A 8 -10.27 9.87 -14.64
CA ASP A 8 -11.55 9.84 -15.36
C ASP A 8 -12.51 10.98 -14.96
N GLY A 9 -12.10 11.87 -14.05
CA GLY A 9 -12.91 12.96 -13.51
C GLY A 9 -13.88 12.55 -12.39
N SER A 10 -13.95 11.26 -12.03
CA SER A 10 -14.76 10.80 -10.91
C SER A 10 -14.21 11.28 -9.57
N ARG A 11 -15.07 11.27 -8.56
CA ARG A 11 -14.80 11.70 -7.17
C ARG A 11 -15.23 10.62 -6.19
N ASN A 12 -15.04 10.85 -4.90
CA ASN A 12 -15.56 9.98 -3.83
C ASN A 12 -17.02 9.60 -4.19
N PRO A 13 -17.28 8.31 -4.45
CA PRO A 13 -18.53 7.88 -5.05
C PRO A 13 -19.71 7.92 -4.06
N HIS A 14 -19.44 8.11 -2.76
CA HIS A 14 -20.43 7.86 -1.71
C HIS A 14 -20.72 9.07 -0.82
N GLY A 15 -21.99 9.47 -0.79
CA GLY A 15 -22.51 10.43 0.19
C GLY A 15 -22.77 9.78 1.56
N LEU A 16 -23.04 10.62 2.57
CA LEU A 16 -23.31 10.20 3.96
C LEU A 16 -24.41 9.14 4.08
N GLY A 17 -25.46 9.22 3.25
CA GLY A 17 -26.55 8.24 3.24
C GLY A 17 -26.09 6.84 2.82
N THR A 18 -25.18 6.75 1.87
CA THR A 18 -24.62 5.49 1.39
C THR A 18 -23.69 4.84 2.42
N VAL A 19 -22.89 5.66 3.11
CA VAL A 19 -22.06 5.22 4.24
C VAL A 19 -22.95 4.70 5.38
N LEU A 20 -24.03 5.41 5.70
CA LEU A 20 -24.97 4.99 6.75
C LEU A 20 -25.67 3.67 6.39
N LYS A 21 -26.10 3.52 5.13
CA LYS A 21 -26.70 2.27 4.63
C LYS A 21 -25.77 1.08 4.85
N TRP A 22 -24.48 1.24 4.53
CA TRP A 22 -23.47 0.22 4.78
C TRP A 22 -23.26 -0.03 6.28
N LYS A 23 -23.02 1.01 7.08
CA LYS A 23 -22.75 0.87 8.53
C LYS A 23 -23.93 0.28 9.32
N LEU A 24 -25.16 0.49 8.87
CA LEU A 24 -26.36 -0.10 9.48
C LEU A 24 -26.66 -1.53 8.97
N GLY A 25 -25.86 -2.07 8.05
CA GLY A 25 -26.09 -3.39 7.45
C GLY A 25 -27.39 -3.46 6.63
N LEU A 26 -27.85 -2.32 6.09
CA LEU A 26 -29.05 -2.21 5.26
C LEU A 26 -28.74 -2.54 3.79
N HIS A 27 -28.04 -3.65 3.57
CA HIS A 27 -27.66 -4.19 2.27
C HIS A 27 -27.61 -5.72 2.32
N ASP A 28 -27.74 -6.36 1.17
CA ASP A 28 -27.75 -7.83 1.04
C ASP A 28 -26.34 -8.46 1.10
N GLY A 29 -25.35 -7.67 1.55
CA GLY A 29 -23.96 -8.11 1.67
C GLY A 29 -23.67 -8.78 3.01
N ARG A 30 -22.47 -9.34 3.13
CA ARG A 30 -21.97 -9.87 4.41
C ARG A 30 -21.92 -8.76 5.46
N LYS A 31 -22.06 -9.12 6.74
CA LYS A 31 -22.06 -8.15 7.84
C LYS A 31 -20.68 -8.06 8.49
N ILE A 32 -20.32 -6.86 8.95
CA ILE A 32 -19.08 -6.55 9.66
C ILE A 32 -19.13 -7.13 11.07
N ASP A 33 -18.13 -7.92 11.44
CA ASP A 33 -17.62 -7.96 12.81
C ASP A 33 -16.26 -7.26 12.83
N ALA A 34 -16.22 -6.01 13.33
CA ALA A 34 -15.01 -5.19 13.34
C ALA A 34 -14.00 -5.64 14.42
N SER A 35 -14.41 -6.57 15.29
CA SER A 35 -13.56 -7.15 16.34
C SER A 35 -12.97 -8.50 15.94
N ALA A 36 -13.39 -9.06 14.80
CA ALA A 36 -12.89 -10.33 14.31
C ALA A 36 -11.39 -10.26 14.03
N LEU A 37 -10.62 -10.95 14.87
CA LEU A 37 -9.21 -11.23 14.67
C LEU A 37 -9.06 -12.61 14.06
N ALA A 38 -7.99 -12.81 13.29
CA ALA A 38 -7.72 -14.07 12.63
C ALA A 38 -6.23 -14.42 12.72
N GLU A 39 -5.93 -15.72 12.77
CA GLU A 39 -4.54 -16.20 12.72
C GLU A 39 -3.98 -16.02 11.31
N VAL A 40 -3.18 -14.97 11.13
CA VAL A 40 -2.50 -14.65 9.86
C VAL A 40 -1.04 -15.08 9.97
N PRO A 41 -0.45 -15.68 8.92
CA PRO A 41 0.96 -16.09 8.93
C PRO A 41 1.90 -14.97 9.35
N ARG A 42 2.87 -15.30 10.21
CA ARG A 42 3.85 -14.37 10.78
C ARG A 42 5.24 -14.99 10.81
N VAL A 43 6.24 -14.16 10.59
CA VAL A 43 7.65 -14.50 10.78
C VAL A 43 8.24 -13.50 11.77
N ALA A 44 8.95 -14.01 12.77
CA ALA A 44 9.68 -13.14 13.69
C ALA A 44 10.82 -12.45 12.93
N ASN A 45 10.89 -11.12 13.05
CA ASN A 45 11.91 -10.32 12.40
C ASN A 45 12.40 -9.26 13.38
N ASP A 46 13.66 -9.35 13.78
CA ASP A 46 14.34 -8.42 14.70
C ASP A 46 15.18 -7.37 13.96
N GLY A 47 15.07 -7.34 12.63
CA GLY A 47 15.79 -6.41 11.76
C GLY A 47 17.29 -6.69 11.62
N THR A 48 17.86 -7.70 12.29
CA THR A 48 19.30 -8.01 12.22
C THR A 48 19.74 -8.23 10.76
N ALA A 49 18.97 -9.02 10.00
CA ALA A 49 19.26 -9.29 8.59
C ALA A 49 19.04 -8.09 7.65
N LEU A 50 18.32 -7.06 8.10
CA LEU A 50 17.98 -5.86 7.32
C LEU A 50 19.04 -4.76 7.47
N ARG A 51 19.78 -4.76 8.59
CA ARG A 51 20.84 -3.78 8.86
C ARG A 51 22.07 -4.07 7.98
N GLY A 52 22.33 -3.18 7.02
CA GLY A 52 23.43 -3.33 6.07
C GLY A 52 23.15 -4.30 4.92
N ALA A 53 21.88 -4.68 4.71
CA ALA A 53 21.48 -5.50 3.58
C ALA A 53 21.81 -4.80 2.25
N LEU A 54 22.55 -5.48 1.38
CA LEU A 54 22.91 -4.98 0.05
C LEU A 54 21.94 -5.46 -1.04
N HIS A 55 21.24 -6.55 -0.77
CA HIS A 55 20.35 -7.19 -1.73
C HIS A 55 18.99 -6.50 -1.81
N PRO A 56 18.42 -6.33 -3.03
CA PRO A 56 17.09 -5.80 -3.19
C PRO A 56 16.05 -6.70 -2.51
N SER A 57 15.23 -6.12 -1.64
CA SER A 57 14.22 -6.87 -0.89
C SER A 57 13.02 -6.03 -0.48
N LEU A 58 11.91 -6.73 -0.21
CA LEU A 58 10.65 -6.20 0.28
C LEU A 58 10.30 -6.91 1.58
N THR A 59 10.17 -6.19 2.68
CA THR A 59 9.72 -6.75 3.96
C THR A 59 8.32 -6.24 4.27
N TRP A 60 7.37 -7.16 4.41
CA TRP A 60 5.98 -6.79 4.71
C TRP A 60 5.80 -6.56 6.20
N ILE A 61 5.55 -5.31 6.60
CA ILE A 61 5.31 -4.94 8.01
C ILE A 61 3.85 -5.22 8.41
N GLY A 62 2.96 -5.36 7.41
CA GLY A 62 1.52 -5.56 7.57
C GLY A 62 0.72 -4.37 7.02
N HIS A 63 -0.49 -4.64 6.57
CA HIS A 63 -1.36 -3.70 5.83
C HIS A 63 -0.71 -3.29 4.51
N ALA A 64 -0.66 -2.00 4.18
CA ALA A 64 0.13 -1.46 3.07
C ALA A 64 1.57 -1.09 3.46
N SER A 65 1.99 -1.36 4.71
CA SER A 65 3.32 -0.97 5.17
C SER A 65 4.41 -1.90 4.66
N TYR A 66 5.33 -1.36 3.86
CA TYR A 66 6.51 -2.07 3.36
C TYR A 66 7.79 -1.34 3.72
N LEU A 67 8.79 -2.12 4.14
CA LEU A 67 10.19 -1.71 4.06
C LEU A 67 10.75 -2.22 2.74
N VAL A 68 11.27 -1.30 1.93
CA VAL A 68 11.90 -1.60 0.66
C VAL A 68 13.38 -1.27 0.78
N GLN A 69 14.24 -2.24 0.48
CA GLN A 69 15.69 -2.04 0.45
C GLN A 69 16.17 -2.23 -0.98
N LEU A 70 16.85 -1.24 -1.56
CA LEU A 70 17.47 -1.32 -2.88
C LEU A 70 18.85 -0.66 -2.81
N GLY A 71 19.88 -1.31 -3.34
CA GLY A 71 21.21 -0.70 -3.45
C GLY A 71 21.79 -0.20 -2.13
N GLY A 72 21.60 -0.97 -1.04
CA GLY A 72 22.08 -0.64 0.31
C GLY A 72 21.33 0.47 1.05
N ARG A 73 20.22 0.99 0.48
CA ARG A 73 19.39 2.05 1.08
C ARG A 73 18.01 1.52 1.44
N SER A 74 17.37 2.17 2.41
CA SER A 74 16.06 1.72 2.90
C SER A 74 15.02 2.83 2.80
N LEU A 75 13.84 2.49 2.28
CA LEU A 75 12.65 3.34 2.35
C LEU A 75 11.49 2.61 3.03
N LEU A 76 10.60 3.37 3.65
CA LEU A 76 9.30 2.88 4.10
C LEU A 76 8.19 3.43 3.20
N ILE A 77 7.14 2.63 3.00
CA ILE A 77 5.91 3.04 2.31
C ILE A 77 4.76 2.85 3.29
N ASP A 78 3.90 3.87 3.40
CA ASP A 78 2.68 3.87 4.23
C ASP A 78 2.87 3.27 5.63
N PRO A 79 3.81 3.79 6.46
CA PRO A 79 4.19 3.15 7.71
C PRO A 79 3.08 3.25 8.77
N VAL A 80 2.54 2.10 9.17
CA VAL A 80 1.55 1.96 10.25
C VAL A 80 1.98 0.90 11.26
N PHE A 81 2.49 1.37 12.40
CA PHE A 81 2.91 0.56 13.55
C PHE A 81 1.93 0.65 14.73
N SER A 82 0.92 1.52 14.65
CA SER A 82 -0.09 1.65 15.71
C SER A 82 -0.84 0.35 15.94
N ALA A 83 -1.07 0.02 17.22
CA ALA A 83 -1.83 -1.16 17.65
C ALA A 83 -3.33 -1.07 17.32
N ARG A 84 -3.81 0.11 16.92
CA ARG A 84 -5.20 0.36 16.51
C ARG A 84 -5.31 1.60 15.64
N LEU A 85 -6.33 1.62 14.79
CA LEU A 85 -6.74 2.78 14.00
C LEU A 85 -8.08 3.28 14.55
N ALA A 86 -8.02 4.37 15.33
CA ALA A 86 -9.15 4.82 16.14
C ALA A 86 -9.69 3.70 17.06
N VAL A 87 -10.80 3.06 16.68
CA VAL A 87 -11.45 1.97 17.42
C VAL A 87 -11.19 0.58 16.83
N ILE A 88 -10.55 0.50 15.65
CA ILE A 88 -10.29 -0.76 14.96
C ILE A 88 -8.95 -1.31 15.46
N PRO A 89 -8.91 -2.45 16.16
CA PRO A 89 -7.65 -3.04 16.62
C PRO A 89 -6.83 -3.55 15.43
N ARG A 90 -5.50 -3.52 15.56
CA ARG A 90 -4.61 -4.25 14.66
C ARG A 90 -4.73 -5.74 14.98
N ASN A 91 -4.87 -6.56 13.94
CA ASN A 91 -4.74 -8.00 14.02
C ASN A 91 -3.26 -8.33 14.25
N GLY A 92 -2.87 -8.49 15.51
CA GLY A 92 -1.52 -8.76 16.00
C GLY A 92 -0.48 -7.64 15.75
N PRO A 93 0.77 -7.82 16.22
CA PRO A 93 1.81 -6.80 16.10
C PRO A 93 2.24 -6.53 14.64
N PRO A 94 2.90 -5.39 14.37
CA PRO A 94 3.59 -5.20 13.10
C PRO A 94 4.70 -6.24 12.92
N GLY A 95 5.02 -6.56 11.66
CA GLY A 95 6.05 -7.53 11.30
C GLY A 95 7.47 -7.14 11.69
N LEU A 96 7.68 -5.87 12.04
CA LEU A 96 8.93 -5.33 12.54
C LEU A 96 8.59 -4.21 13.53
N ALA A 97 9.30 -4.11 14.65
CA ALA A 97 9.13 -2.96 15.55
C ALA A 97 9.84 -1.73 14.98
N ILE A 98 9.37 -0.52 15.32
CA ILE A 98 10.04 0.72 14.92
C ILE A 98 11.51 0.74 15.36
N ALA A 99 11.81 0.23 16.56
CA ALA A 99 13.16 0.17 17.10
C ALA A 99 14.10 -0.79 16.33
N ASP A 100 13.51 -1.76 15.63
CA ASP A 100 14.24 -2.80 14.89
C ASP A 100 14.49 -2.40 13.43
N LEU A 101 13.93 -1.27 12.98
CA LEU A 101 14.15 -0.76 11.63
C LEU A 101 15.65 -0.47 11.39
N PRO A 102 16.15 -0.75 10.16
CA PRO A 102 17.41 -0.17 9.71
C PRO A 102 17.28 1.36 9.58
N ARG A 103 18.38 2.05 9.27
CA ARG A 103 18.31 3.48 8.92
C ARG A 103 17.38 3.66 7.73
N ILE A 104 16.35 4.50 7.89
CA ILE A 104 15.40 4.85 6.84
C ILE A 104 15.82 6.17 6.20
N ASP A 105 16.07 6.15 4.90
CA ASP A 105 16.45 7.33 4.12
C ASP A 105 15.21 8.11 3.66
N VAL A 106 14.16 7.39 3.24
CA VAL A 106 12.95 7.96 2.63
C VAL A 106 11.70 7.31 3.21
N VAL A 107 10.65 8.09 3.41
CA VAL A 107 9.30 7.60 3.76
C VAL A 107 8.32 8.09 2.70
N LEU A 108 7.58 7.17 2.09
CA LEU A 108 6.55 7.46 1.10
C LEU A 108 5.17 7.35 1.74
N VAL A 109 4.27 8.27 1.40
CA VAL A 109 2.86 8.22 1.79
C VAL A 109 2.00 8.29 0.53
N THR A 110 1.17 7.30 0.27
CA THR A 110 0.36 7.20 -0.95
C THR A 110 -0.84 8.15 -0.93
N HIS A 111 -1.46 8.30 0.25
CA HIS A 111 -2.61 9.18 0.49
C HIS A 111 -2.84 9.39 2.00
N ASN A 112 -3.81 10.23 2.36
CA ASN A 112 -3.93 10.77 3.72
C ASN A 112 -4.82 9.95 4.69
N HIS A 113 -5.35 8.80 4.26
CA HIS A 113 -6.16 7.93 5.12
C HIS A 113 -5.34 7.40 6.30
N ARG A 114 -6.02 7.07 7.40
CA ARG A 114 -5.35 6.81 8.69
C ARG A 114 -4.58 5.50 8.70
N ASP A 115 -5.00 4.55 7.88
CA ASP A 115 -4.37 3.24 7.67
C ASP A 115 -3.18 3.28 6.70
N HIS A 116 -2.87 4.43 6.10
CA HIS A 116 -1.67 4.65 5.26
C HIS A 116 -0.78 5.77 5.82
N MET A 117 -1.39 6.76 6.46
CA MET A 117 -0.75 7.93 7.05
C MET A 117 -1.03 7.97 8.56
N ASP A 118 -0.37 7.08 9.29
CA ASP A 118 -0.52 6.97 10.74
C ASP A 118 0.36 8.00 11.48
N ALA A 119 -0.27 8.98 12.13
CA ALA A 119 0.46 10.10 12.74
C ALA A 119 1.41 9.68 13.89
N PRO A 120 1.03 8.76 14.81
CA PRO A 120 1.96 8.19 15.78
C PRO A 120 3.18 7.54 15.13
N SER A 121 2.99 6.74 14.07
CA SER A 121 4.09 6.09 13.34
C SER A 121 5.04 7.10 12.72
N LEU A 122 4.52 8.09 11.99
CA LEU A 122 5.33 9.15 11.38
C LEU A 122 6.10 9.97 12.42
N ARG A 123 5.50 10.28 13.57
CA ARG A 123 6.22 10.94 14.68
C ARG A 123 7.30 10.04 15.29
N GLY A 124 7.05 8.74 15.39
CA GLY A 124 8.00 7.75 15.89
C GLY A 124 9.25 7.60 15.00
N LEU A 125 9.09 7.79 13.68
CA LEU A 125 10.20 7.81 12.71
C LEU A 125 11.05 9.09 12.82
N GLY A 126 10.46 10.20 13.29
CA GLY A 126 11.14 11.46 13.52
C GLY A 126 11.53 12.21 12.23
N PRO A 127 12.22 13.36 12.34
CA PRO A 127 12.44 14.28 11.23
C PRO A 127 13.59 13.88 10.29
N ALA A 128 14.28 12.78 10.57
CA ALA A 128 15.51 12.41 9.88
C ALA A 128 15.30 11.97 8.42
N PRO A 129 14.31 11.13 8.06
CA PRO A 129 14.07 10.74 6.67
C PRO A 129 13.56 11.90 5.81
N VAL A 130 13.65 11.77 4.48
CA VAL A 130 12.87 12.59 3.55
C VAL A 130 11.48 11.98 3.39
N TYR A 131 10.44 12.77 3.63
CA TYR A 131 9.06 12.37 3.42
C TYR A 131 8.63 12.77 2.01
N VAL A 132 8.25 11.80 1.19
CA VAL A 132 7.70 12.05 -0.16
C VAL A 132 6.21 11.78 -0.12
N VAL A 133 5.43 12.78 -0.47
CA VAL A 133 3.99 12.78 -0.21
C VAL A 133 3.23 13.33 -1.42
N PRO A 134 1.92 13.05 -1.53
CA PRO A 134 1.10 13.58 -2.60
C PRO A 134 0.93 15.09 -2.42
N GLN A 135 0.76 15.78 -3.55
CA GLN A 135 0.48 17.21 -3.57
C GLN A 135 -0.66 17.60 -2.60
N GLY A 136 -0.41 18.60 -1.75
CA GLY A 136 -1.32 19.11 -0.73
C GLY A 136 -1.00 18.64 0.69
N LEU A 137 -0.20 17.60 0.89
CA LEU A 137 0.13 17.08 2.22
C LEU A 137 1.32 17.76 2.91
N GLY A 138 2.17 18.49 2.19
CA GLY A 138 3.35 19.18 2.73
C GLY A 138 3.09 20.00 4.00
N PRO A 139 2.05 20.86 4.05
CA PRO A 139 1.72 21.64 5.24
C PRO A 139 1.36 20.80 6.48
N TRP A 140 0.87 19.58 6.31
CA TRP A 140 0.64 18.68 7.43
C TRP A 140 1.97 18.21 8.04
N PHE A 141 2.92 17.79 7.19
CA PHE A 141 4.23 17.29 7.63
C PHE A 141 5.06 18.36 8.32
N VAL A 142 5.10 19.58 7.76
CA VAL A 142 5.77 20.73 8.39
C VAL A 142 5.19 21.00 9.78
N ARG A 143 3.86 21.05 9.93
CA ARG A 143 3.20 21.26 11.23
C ARG A 143 3.40 20.11 12.21
N ALA A 144 3.62 18.89 11.70
CA ALA A 144 3.90 17.72 12.52
C ALA A 144 5.37 17.65 13.00
N GLY A 145 6.22 18.62 12.64
CA GLY A 145 7.64 18.61 12.98
C GLY A 145 8.50 17.74 12.06
N LEU A 146 8.01 17.46 10.84
CA LEU A 146 8.67 16.64 9.82
C LEU A 146 8.99 17.53 8.59
N PRO A 147 9.95 18.46 8.69
CA PRO A 147 10.13 19.52 7.69
C PRO A 147 10.80 19.07 6.40
N ARG A 148 11.47 17.91 6.39
CA ARG A 148 12.07 17.32 5.19
C ARG A 148 11.00 16.65 4.34
N VAL A 149 10.16 17.44 3.68
CA VAL A 149 9.03 16.94 2.87
C VAL A 149 9.12 17.38 1.42
N VAL A 150 8.82 16.47 0.50
CA VAL A 150 8.72 16.70 -0.95
C VAL A 150 7.32 16.30 -1.39
N GLU A 151 6.61 17.23 -2.01
CA GLU A 151 5.29 16.98 -2.61
C GLU A 151 5.45 16.62 -4.08
N LEU A 152 4.74 15.57 -4.53
CA LEU A 152 4.68 15.17 -5.94
C LEU A 152 3.24 15.15 -6.45
N ALA A 153 3.05 15.64 -7.68
CA ALA A 153 1.88 15.39 -8.50
C ALA A 153 2.07 14.13 -9.37
N TRP A 154 1.00 13.62 -9.96
CA TRP A 154 1.09 12.46 -10.85
C TRP A 154 2.05 12.70 -12.00
N TRP A 155 2.83 11.66 -12.31
CA TRP A 155 3.89 11.62 -13.31
C TRP A 155 5.10 12.50 -13.00
N GLU A 156 5.12 13.21 -11.86
CA GLU A 156 6.36 13.83 -11.41
C GLU A 156 7.34 12.76 -10.91
N GLN A 157 8.60 12.93 -11.34
CA GLN A 157 9.73 12.13 -10.91
C GLN A 157 10.78 13.01 -10.24
N ARG A 158 11.37 12.50 -9.17
CA ARG A 158 12.52 13.11 -8.49
C ARG A 158 13.50 12.03 -8.04
N GLU A 159 14.79 12.35 -8.13
CA GLU A 159 15.82 11.59 -7.43
C GLU A 159 15.89 12.08 -5.97
N ILE A 160 15.68 11.18 -5.01
CA ILE A 160 15.62 11.51 -3.57
C ILE A 160 16.44 10.46 -2.83
N GLU A 161 17.49 10.90 -2.14
CA GLU A 161 18.41 10.01 -1.39
C GLU A 161 18.92 8.83 -2.25
N GLY A 162 19.11 9.04 -3.56
CA GLY A 162 19.57 8.03 -4.51
C GLY A 162 18.49 7.07 -5.04
N PHE A 163 17.21 7.30 -4.73
CA PHE A 163 16.09 6.60 -5.36
C PHE A 163 15.48 7.47 -6.46
N ASP A 164 15.23 6.89 -7.63
CA ASP A 164 14.33 7.46 -8.63
C ASP A 164 12.89 7.15 -8.20
N ILE A 165 12.16 8.19 -7.79
CA ILE A 165 10.78 8.06 -7.30
C ILE A 165 9.84 8.77 -8.26
N THR A 166 8.90 8.03 -8.82
CA THR A 166 7.80 8.55 -9.64
C THR A 166 6.49 8.35 -8.92
N PHE A 167 5.72 9.44 -8.72
CA PHE A 167 4.36 9.34 -8.20
C PHE A 167 3.40 9.10 -9.36
N VAL A 168 2.57 8.06 -9.31
CA VAL A 168 1.70 7.65 -10.41
C VAL A 168 0.22 7.63 -10.02
N PRO A 169 -0.71 7.78 -10.98
CA PRO A 169 -2.13 7.79 -10.68
C PRO A 169 -2.66 6.51 -10.04
N SER A 170 -3.80 6.65 -9.37
CA SER A 170 -4.65 5.56 -8.85
C SER A 170 -6.12 6.01 -8.88
N GLN A 171 -7.04 5.06 -8.76
CA GLN A 171 -8.48 5.29 -8.67
C GLN A 171 -8.92 5.24 -7.21
N HIS A 172 -8.86 6.38 -6.52
CA HIS A 172 -9.16 6.47 -5.08
C HIS A 172 -9.59 7.89 -4.71
N TRP A 173 -9.41 8.28 -3.45
CA TRP A 173 -9.78 9.57 -2.89
C TRP A 173 -8.94 9.88 -1.65
N SER A 174 -9.13 11.05 -1.04
CA SER A 174 -8.45 11.39 0.21
C SER A 174 -9.38 12.13 1.17
N ARG A 175 -9.23 11.88 2.47
CA ARG A 175 -9.91 12.61 3.55
C ARG A 175 -9.33 12.25 4.91
N ARG A 176 -9.12 13.24 5.77
CA ARG A 176 -8.66 12.99 7.15
C ARG A 176 -9.52 13.66 8.22
N GLY A 177 -10.13 14.79 7.86
CA GLY A 177 -11.08 15.57 8.64
C GLY A 177 -12.49 15.55 8.05
N LEU A 178 -13.32 16.47 8.54
CA LEU A 178 -14.74 16.52 8.14
C LEU A 178 -14.95 17.24 6.80
N PHE A 179 -14.06 18.17 6.44
CA PHE A 179 -14.24 19.12 5.33
C PHE A 179 -13.03 19.18 4.37
N ASP A 180 -12.18 18.16 4.38
CA ASP A 180 -10.94 18.09 3.60
C ASP A 180 -10.97 16.98 2.53
N GLU A 181 -12.16 16.58 2.10
CA GLU A 181 -12.32 15.58 1.05
C GLU A 181 -11.67 16.05 -0.24
N ASN A 182 -10.73 15.24 -0.76
CA ASN A 182 -9.98 15.47 -1.98
C ASN A 182 -9.25 16.83 -2.02
N GLU A 183 -8.86 17.36 -0.86
CA GLU A 183 -7.99 18.54 -0.75
C GLU A 183 -6.51 18.18 -0.92
N THR A 184 -6.18 16.89 -0.85
CA THR A 184 -4.84 16.35 -1.13
C THR A 184 -4.92 15.27 -2.20
N LEU A 185 -3.83 15.07 -2.94
CA LEU A 185 -3.76 14.04 -3.98
C LEU A 185 -3.60 12.63 -3.36
N TRP A 186 -3.76 11.59 -4.17
CA TRP A 186 -3.58 10.16 -3.85
C TRP A 186 -2.93 9.45 -5.03
N GLY A 187 -2.26 8.33 -4.84
CA GLY A 187 -1.50 7.69 -5.91
C GLY A 187 -0.69 6.48 -5.47
N GLY A 188 -0.01 5.88 -6.43
CA GLY A 188 1.03 4.88 -6.19
C GLY A 188 2.43 5.45 -6.39
N TYR A 189 3.44 4.66 -6.06
CA TYR A 189 4.83 4.97 -6.31
C TYR A 189 5.50 3.91 -7.16
N VAL A 190 6.26 4.34 -8.15
CA VAL A 190 7.30 3.52 -8.77
C VAL A 190 8.63 3.97 -8.19
N ILE A 191 9.36 3.02 -7.58
CA ILE A 191 10.67 3.26 -6.97
C ILE A 191 11.71 2.47 -7.75
N ALA A 192 12.75 3.16 -8.22
CA ALA A 192 13.86 2.53 -8.91
C ALA A 192 15.21 2.91 -8.30
N ARG A 193 16.13 1.95 -8.30
CA ARG A 193 17.54 2.14 -7.90
C ARG A 193 18.36 0.95 -8.40
N ASP A 194 19.57 1.23 -8.92
CA ASP A 194 20.54 0.22 -9.37
C ASP A 194 19.94 -0.83 -10.34
N GLY A 195 19.06 -0.37 -11.23
CA GLY A 195 18.41 -1.22 -12.25
C GLY A 195 17.23 -2.07 -11.74
N VAL A 196 16.92 -2.03 -10.44
CA VAL A 196 15.74 -2.67 -9.86
C VAL A 196 14.62 -1.65 -9.77
N ARG A 197 13.40 -2.06 -10.10
CA ARG A 197 12.20 -1.23 -10.04
C ARG A 197 11.06 -1.97 -9.37
N VAL A 198 10.43 -1.34 -8.40
CA VAL A 198 9.25 -1.85 -7.71
C VAL A 198 8.11 -0.86 -7.77
N TYR A 199 6.88 -1.35 -7.72
CA TYR A 199 5.67 -0.56 -7.74
C TYR A 199 4.85 -0.81 -6.49
N HIS A 200 4.34 0.24 -5.87
CA HIS A 200 3.36 0.19 -4.79
C HIS A 200 2.13 0.98 -5.24
N SER A 201 0.97 0.33 -5.34
CA SER A 201 -0.21 1.00 -5.89
C SER A 201 -0.85 2.04 -4.96
N GLY A 202 -0.58 1.93 -3.65
CA GLY A 202 -1.49 2.50 -2.66
C GLY A 202 -2.86 1.84 -2.76
N ASP A 203 -3.87 2.54 -2.26
CA ASP A 203 -5.26 2.10 -2.42
C ASP A 203 -5.80 2.54 -3.77
N THR A 204 -6.46 1.62 -4.45
CA THR A 204 -6.99 1.86 -5.78
C THR A 204 -8.05 0.83 -6.12
N ALA A 205 -9.07 1.26 -6.85
CA ALA A 205 -9.87 0.38 -7.68
C ALA A 205 -9.12 0.02 -8.98
N TRP A 206 -9.70 -0.91 -9.73
CA TRP A 206 -9.29 -1.11 -11.12
C TRP A 206 -9.45 0.20 -11.92
N PHE A 207 -8.46 0.51 -12.75
CA PHE A 207 -8.52 1.59 -13.73
C PHE A 207 -7.54 1.34 -14.88
N ASP A 208 -7.84 1.90 -16.06
CA ASP A 208 -7.07 1.65 -17.29
C ASP A 208 -5.61 2.18 -17.24
N GLY A 209 -5.28 3.00 -16.24
CA GLY A 209 -3.95 3.59 -16.09
C GLY A 209 -2.87 2.59 -15.66
N PHE A 210 -3.20 1.38 -15.18
CA PHE A 210 -2.20 0.35 -14.89
C PHE A 210 -1.35 -0.01 -16.12
N ALA A 211 -1.97 -0.16 -17.28
CA ALA A 211 -1.26 -0.42 -18.53
C ALA A 211 -0.39 0.77 -18.96
N GLU A 212 -0.82 2.00 -18.67
CA GLU A 212 -0.02 3.19 -18.92
C GLU A 212 1.20 3.28 -18.01
N ILE A 213 1.03 2.96 -16.72
CA ILE A 213 2.13 2.90 -15.75
C ILE A 213 3.20 1.93 -16.26
N GLY A 214 2.82 0.68 -16.56
CA GLY A 214 3.75 -0.34 -17.06
C GLY A 214 4.50 0.08 -18.32
N ARG A 215 3.81 0.72 -19.28
CA ARG A 215 4.43 1.24 -20.52
C ARG A 215 5.42 2.38 -20.26
N ARG A 216 5.11 3.31 -19.36
CA ARG A 216 5.91 4.53 -19.13
C ARG A 216 7.16 4.27 -18.31
N VAL A 217 7.07 3.46 -17.26
CA VAL A 217 8.17 3.30 -16.30
C VAL A 217 9.13 2.17 -16.67
N GLY A 218 8.73 1.30 -17.60
CA GLY A 218 9.49 0.13 -18.00
C GLY A 218 9.31 -1.06 -17.04
N PRO A 219 10.15 -2.12 -17.16
CA PRO A 219 9.94 -3.37 -16.45
C PRO A 219 9.89 -3.18 -14.93
N ILE A 220 8.85 -3.73 -14.31
CA ILE A 220 8.62 -3.73 -12.86
C ILE A 220 8.98 -5.13 -12.32
N GLU A 221 9.97 -5.21 -11.44
CA GLU A 221 10.40 -6.48 -10.82
C GLU A 221 9.32 -7.00 -9.88
N ALA A 222 8.71 -6.13 -9.07
CA ALA A 222 7.65 -6.50 -8.13
C ALA A 222 6.59 -5.39 -8.02
N ALA A 223 5.32 -5.80 -8.06
CA ALA A 223 4.16 -4.94 -7.84
C ALA A 223 3.47 -5.32 -6.53
N MET A 224 3.50 -4.42 -5.55
CA MET A 224 2.76 -4.51 -4.29
C MET A 224 1.33 -4.00 -4.55
N LEU A 225 0.35 -4.92 -4.47
CA LEU A 225 -1.05 -4.68 -4.85
C LEU A 225 -2.00 -5.10 -3.72
N PRO A 226 -3.00 -4.25 -3.37
CA PRO A 226 -3.95 -4.57 -2.31
C PRO A 226 -4.86 -5.70 -2.76
N ILE A 227 -5.17 -6.59 -1.82
CA ILE A 227 -6.15 -7.67 -2.06
C ILE A 227 -7.29 -7.68 -1.04
N GLY A 228 -7.23 -6.84 0.00
CA GLY A 228 -8.30 -6.67 0.98
C GLY A 228 -9.05 -5.34 0.80
N ALA A 229 -9.92 -5.01 1.75
CA ALA A 229 -10.75 -3.82 1.78
C ALA A 229 -11.80 -3.72 0.64
N TYR A 230 -12.28 -4.86 0.14
CA TYR A 230 -13.08 -4.90 -1.08
C TYR A 230 -14.56 -5.21 -0.90
N GLU A 231 -15.06 -5.68 0.25
CA GLU A 231 -16.50 -5.87 0.48
C GLU A 231 -17.14 -4.74 1.31
N PRO A 232 -18.39 -4.35 1.03
CA PRO A 232 -19.26 -4.94 0.03
C PRO A 232 -18.97 -4.37 -1.37
N ARG A 233 -18.92 -5.20 -2.42
CA ARG A 233 -18.51 -4.75 -3.78
C ARG A 233 -19.30 -3.55 -4.31
N TRP A 234 -20.61 -3.46 -4.03
CA TRP A 234 -21.44 -2.33 -4.47
C TRP A 234 -20.97 -0.97 -3.92
N PHE A 235 -20.25 -0.98 -2.79
CA PHE A 235 -19.68 0.20 -2.14
C PHE A 235 -18.18 0.34 -2.40
N MET A 236 -17.42 -0.76 -2.33
CA MET A 236 -15.96 -0.69 -2.37
C MET A 236 -15.37 -0.69 -3.77
N ARG A 237 -16.05 -1.23 -4.78
CA ARG A 237 -15.49 -1.46 -6.12
C ARG A 237 -14.94 -0.21 -6.82
N SER A 238 -15.47 0.97 -6.51
CA SER A 238 -15.05 2.23 -7.10
C SER A 238 -13.80 2.85 -6.45
N GLN A 239 -13.28 2.23 -5.38
CA GLN A 239 -12.13 2.72 -4.60
C GLN A 239 -11.13 1.61 -4.21
N HIS A 240 -11.53 0.33 -4.22
CA HIS A 240 -10.69 -0.82 -3.88
C HIS A 240 -10.88 -1.99 -4.86
N MET A 241 -9.76 -2.53 -5.34
CA MET A 241 -9.69 -3.79 -6.05
C MET A 241 -10.04 -4.97 -5.13
N ASP A 242 -10.73 -5.96 -5.67
CA ASP A 242 -10.74 -7.31 -5.09
C ASP A 242 -9.51 -8.12 -5.57
N PRO A 243 -9.27 -9.33 -5.06
CA PRO A 243 -8.12 -10.15 -5.48
C PRO A 243 -8.09 -10.47 -6.99
N VAL A 244 -9.24 -10.48 -7.67
CA VAL A 244 -9.31 -10.77 -9.11
C VAL A 244 -8.86 -9.55 -9.91
N GLU A 245 -9.39 -8.37 -9.55
CA GLU A 245 -8.98 -7.09 -10.13
C GLU A 245 -7.50 -6.78 -9.84
N ALA A 246 -6.96 -7.22 -8.70
CA ALA A 246 -5.54 -7.14 -8.40
C ALA A 246 -4.69 -7.99 -9.37
N ILE A 247 -5.14 -9.19 -9.75
CA ILE A 247 -4.46 -9.99 -10.77
C ILE A 247 -4.53 -9.28 -12.13
N ASP A 248 -5.68 -8.70 -12.49
CA ASP A 248 -5.81 -7.91 -13.72
C ASP A 248 -4.79 -6.75 -13.73
N ALA A 249 -4.65 -6.04 -12.60
CA ALA A 249 -3.72 -4.92 -12.47
C ALA A 249 -2.26 -5.37 -12.66
N PHE A 250 -1.90 -6.51 -12.06
CA PHE A 250 -0.58 -7.12 -12.23
C PHE A 250 -0.25 -7.46 -13.67
N GLU A 251 -1.20 -8.05 -14.40
CA GLU A 251 -1.04 -8.38 -15.82
C GLU A 251 -0.94 -7.11 -16.68
N ALA A 252 -1.79 -6.11 -16.43
CA ALA A 252 -1.77 -4.82 -17.12
C ALA A 252 -0.47 -4.04 -16.91
N LEU A 253 0.09 -4.08 -15.69
CA LEU A 253 1.39 -3.50 -15.37
C LEU A 253 2.56 -4.18 -16.10
N GLY A 254 2.40 -5.45 -16.51
CA GLY A 254 3.49 -6.26 -17.03
C GLY A 254 4.57 -6.56 -15.98
N ALA A 255 4.21 -6.62 -14.70
CA ALA A 255 5.15 -6.86 -13.61
C ALA A 255 5.63 -8.31 -13.55
N GLN A 256 6.86 -8.53 -13.05
CA GLN A 256 7.42 -9.88 -12.97
C GLN A 256 6.85 -10.65 -11.77
N ARG A 257 6.75 -10.02 -10.59
CA ARG A 257 6.19 -10.61 -9.37
C ARG A 257 5.02 -9.81 -8.83
N PHE A 258 3.95 -10.52 -8.47
CA PHE A 258 2.83 -10.01 -7.70
C PHE A 258 3.19 -10.12 -6.22
N VAL A 259 2.99 -9.05 -5.45
CA VAL A 259 3.21 -9.05 -4.00
C VAL A 259 1.94 -8.58 -3.30
N ALA A 260 1.29 -9.46 -2.55
CA ALA A 260 0.03 -9.15 -1.87
C ALA A 260 0.22 -8.16 -0.71
N MET A 261 -0.73 -7.24 -0.54
CA MET A 261 -0.78 -6.33 0.61
C MET A 261 -2.23 -5.97 1.01
N HIS A 262 -2.37 -5.10 2.02
CA HIS A 262 -3.67 -4.57 2.48
C HIS A 262 -4.66 -5.63 2.98
N TRP A 263 -4.16 -6.75 3.51
CA TRP A 263 -4.99 -7.82 4.06
C TRP A 263 -4.47 -8.30 5.41
N GLY A 264 -5.31 -9.01 6.16
CA GLY A 264 -4.91 -9.71 7.39
C GLY A 264 -4.47 -8.83 8.56
N THR A 265 -4.51 -7.50 8.44
CA THR A 265 -3.92 -6.57 9.42
C THR A 265 -4.94 -5.71 10.14
N PHE A 266 -5.91 -5.13 9.44
CA PHE A 266 -7.02 -4.40 10.03
C PHE A 266 -8.32 -4.86 9.38
N LYS A 267 -9.38 -5.03 10.18
CA LYS A 267 -10.72 -5.37 9.69
C LYS A 267 -11.47 -4.09 9.32
N LEU A 268 -11.24 -3.61 8.10
CA LEU A 268 -11.79 -2.33 7.61
C LEU A 268 -13.19 -2.47 6.96
N THR A 269 -13.49 -3.67 6.48
CA THR A 269 -14.55 -3.99 5.51
C THR A 269 -15.17 -5.36 5.77
N ASP A 270 -16.12 -5.79 4.93
CA ASP A 270 -17.03 -6.89 5.27
C ASP A 270 -16.41 -8.30 5.03
N GLU A 271 -15.34 -8.43 4.24
CA GLU A 271 -14.73 -9.72 3.89
C GLU A 271 -13.91 -10.35 5.04
N ASP A 272 -13.90 -11.68 5.16
CA ASP A 272 -13.09 -12.35 6.19
C ASP A 272 -11.60 -12.02 6.01
N LEU A 273 -10.85 -11.84 7.11
CA LEU A 273 -9.43 -11.47 7.06
C LEU A 273 -8.57 -12.50 6.31
N LEU A 274 -8.98 -13.77 6.24
CA LEU A 274 -8.27 -14.85 5.57
C LEU A 274 -8.78 -15.15 4.15
N GLU A 275 -9.91 -14.58 3.75
CA GLU A 275 -10.48 -14.79 2.41
C GLU A 275 -9.62 -14.21 1.27
N PRO A 276 -9.06 -12.97 1.36
CA PRO A 276 -8.27 -12.39 0.28
C PRO A 276 -7.18 -13.29 -0.30
N PRO A 277 -6.26 -13.88 0.49
CA PRO A 277 -5.23 -14.75 -0.06
C PRO A 277 -5.79 -16.07 -0.60
N MET A 278 -6.93 -16.56 -0.09
CA MET A 278 -7.57 -17.76 -0.64
C MET A 278 -8.09 -17.49 -2.06
N LEU A 279 -8.83 -16.40 -2.25
CA LEU A 279 -9.34 -16.00 -3.56
C LEU A 279 -8.22 -15.67 -4.54
N LEU A 280 -7.18 -14.96 -4.08
CA LEU A 280 -6.00 -14.70 -4.89
C LEU A 280 -5.40 -16.01 -5.39
N ARG A 281 -5.24 -17.01 -4.52
CA ARG A 281 -4.64 -18.29 -4.90
C ARG A 281 -5.49 -19.03 -5.94
N GLU A 282 -6.77 -19.14 -5.66
CA GLU A 282 -7.75 -19.84 -6.48
C GLU A 282 -7.85 -19.24 -7.90
N HIS A 283 -7.93 -17.91 -8.00
CA HIS A 283 -8.00 -17.22 -9.30
C HIS A 283 -6.67 -17.22 -10.03
N TRP A 284 -5.54 -17.17 -9.32
CA TRP A 284 -4.22 -17.28 -9.92
C TRP A 284 -4.01 -18.63 -10.62
N GLU A 285 -4.39 -19.71 -9.94
CA GLU A 285 -4.31 -21.09 -10.48
C GLU A 285 -5.22 -21.28 -11.68
N ARG A 286 -6.46 -20.76 -11.62
CA ARG A 286 -7.38 -20.77 -12.77
C ARG A 286 -6.83 -20.10 -14.02
N ARG A 287 -6.04 -19.04 -13.86
CA ARG A 287 -5.41 -18.33 -15.00
C ARG A 287 -4.15 -19.03 -15.50
N GLY A 288 -3.68 -20.09 -14.85
CA GLY A 288 -2.45 -20.80 -15.23
C GLY A 288 -1.19 -19.96 -15.04
N LEU A 289 -1.22 -18.96 -14.16
CA LEU A 289 -0.07 -18.11 -13.88
C LEU A 289 0.97 -18.89 -13.05
N ALA A 290 2.25 -18.68 -13.35
CA ALA A 290 3.34 -19.37 -12.66
C ALA A 290 3.36 -19.01 -11.15
N ASP A 291 3.29 -20.01 -10.28
CA ASP A 291 3.23 -19.84 -8.82
C ASP A 291 4.44 -19.06 -8.27
N ALA A 292 5.63 -19.26 -8.85
CA ALA A 292 6.85 -18.53 -8.50
C ALA A 292 6.80 -17.00 -8.74
N ARG A 293 5.73 -16.48 -9.37
CA ARG A 293 5.49 -15.04 -9.54
C ARG A 293 4.50 -14.48 -8.51
N ARG A 294 3.91 -15.31 -7.64
CA ARG A 294 2.89 -14.94 -6.65
C ARG A 294 3.49 -14.94 -5.25
N GLU A 295 3.74 -13.77 -4.71
CA GLU A 295 4.21 -13.60 -3.35
C GLU A 295 3.04 -13.20 -2.44
N ILE A 296 2.72 -14.03 -1.45
CA ILE A 296 1.75 -13.75 -0.38
C ILE A 296 2.52 -13.81 0.93
N PRO A 297 3.30 -12.78 1.29
CA PRO A 297 4.20 -12.84 2.42
C PRO A 297 3.43 -13.01 3.73
N ALA A 298 4.06 -13.67 4.70
CA ALA A 298 3.69 -13.58 6.10
C ALA A 298 4.05 -12.20 6.67
N ILE A 299 3.33 -11.74 7.70
CA ILE A 299 3.67 -10.49 8.39
C ILE A 299 5.07 -10.65 9.00
N GLY A 300 6.00 -9.76 8.62
CA GLY A 300 7.42 -9.79 9.00
C GLY A 300 8.33 -10.49 8.00
N GLU A 301 7.79 -11.15 6.98
CA GLU A 301 8.57 -11.85 5.96
C GLU A 301 9.28 -10.89 5.00
N THR A 302 10.50 -11.25 4.61
CA THR A 302 11.33 -10.54 3.63
C THR A 302 11.42 -11.34 2.33
N ILE A 303 10.90 -10.77 1.25
CA ILE A 303 11.01 -11.29 -0.12
C ILE A 303 12.28 -10.71 -0.75
N ARG A 304 13.18 -11.58 -1.22
CA ARG A 304 14.38 -11.18 -1.97
C ARG A 304 14.09 -11.08 -3.46
N LEU A 305 14.50 -9.96 -4.06
CA LEU A 305 14.30 -9.66 -5.48
C LEU A 305 15.51 -10.03 -6.36
N ASP A 306 16.53 -10.65 -5.78
CA ASP A 306 17.71 -11.13 -6.51
C ASP A 306 17.29 -12.05 -7.68
N ARG A 307 17.96 -11.91 -8.83
CA ARG A 307 17.68 -12.69 -10.05
C ARG A 307 18.24 -14.11 -10.03
N ASP A 308 19.10 -14.44 -9.07
CA ASP A 308 19.95 -15.64 -9.10
C ASP A 308 19.44 -16.84 -8.30
N ARG A 309 18.16 -16.90 -7.93
CA ARG A 309 17.64 -18.17 -7.40
C ARG A 309 17.37 -19.12 -8.58
N PRO A 310 18.02 -20.31 -8.64
CA PRO A 310 17.54 -21.37 -9.52
C PRO A 310 16.09 -21.63 -9.11
N ARG A 311 15.17 -21.57 -10.08
CA ARG A 311 13.79 -21.99 -9.88
C ARG A 311 13.84 -23.51 -9.78
N GLY A 312 13.96 -24.00 -8.54
CA GLY A 312 13.86 -25.42 -8.21
C GLY A 312 12.42 -25.91 -8.32
#